data_AF-A0A6S7LQZ3-F1
#
_entry.id   AF-A0A6S7LQZ3-F1
#
_cell.length_a   1.000
_cell.length_b   1.000
_cell.length_c   1.000
_cell.angle_alpha   90.00
_cell.angle_beta   90.00
_cell.angle_gamma   90.00
#
_symmetry.space_group_name_H-M   'P 1'
#
loop_
_entity.id
_entity.type
_entity.pdbx_description
1 polymer ?
#
loop_
_entity_poly.entity_id
_entity_poly.type
_entity_poly.pdbx_seq_one_letter_code
_entity_poly.pdbx_strand_id
1 'polypeptide(L)'
;IKVADAEGKDVSLRNLLLNRCQKEFETQNEYEQALLEKQKQFKGLSAKERQIRKEEIDEALAKNKRRMLGNIKFLGELFKLKLLTENIVHDCVLKLLRAGDEESLESMCKLLFTIGEDLDSDKAKPRMDQYFDQINRIIIAEKVSSRVIFMLRDVVELRQNEWVARREGHYNPKTIEAQIEKMQEQRLAVQFPVMNKKQKQGGPGNIMEQALWKMQKI
;
A
#
# COMPACT_ATOMS: atom_id res chain seq x y z
N ILE A 1 -28.18 9.73 -14.12
CA ILE A 1 -28.20 10.95 -14.97
C ILE A 1 -27.99 10.51 -16.41
N LYS A 2 -28.98 10.71 -17.26
CA LYS A 2 -28.86 10.50 -18.71
C LYS A 2 -28.29 11.78 -19.32
N VAL A 3 -27.31 11.64 -20.20
CA VAL A 3 -26.60 12.78 -20.81
C VAL A 3 -26.46 12.45 -22.29
N ALA A 4 -26.83 13.39 -23.16
CA ALA A 4 -26.67 13.20 -24.60
C ALA A 4 -25.19 13.31 -24.99
N ASP A 5 -24.70 12.42 -25.85
CA ASP A 5 -23.39 12.59 -26.51
C ASP A 5 -23.47 13.63 -27.66
N ALA A 6 -22.33 13.88 -28.30
CA ALA A 6 -22.22 14.81 -29.43
C ALA A 6 -23.06 14.40 -30.66
N GLU A 7 -23.58 13.17 -30.68
CA GLU A 7 -24.45 12.62 -31.74
C GLU A 7 -25.93 12.54 -31.29
N GLY A 8 -26.26 13.07 -30.11
CA GLY A 8 -27.64 13.11 -29.59
C GLY A 8 -28.14 11.77 -29.05
N LYS A 9 -27.27 10.77 -28.88
CA LYS A 9 -27.64 9.49 -28.25
C LYS A 9 -27.65 9.64 -26.74
N ASP A 10 -28.71 9.12 -26.14
CA ASP A 10 -28.97 9.12 -24.71
C ASP A 10 -28.01 8.13 -24.01
N VAL A 11 -26.79 8.56 -23.70
CA VAL A 11 -25.80 7.73 -23.00
C VAL A 11 -25.88 7.98 -21.49
N SER A 12 -25.69 6.92 -20.70
CA SER A 12 -25.56 7.14 -19.26
C SER A 12 -24.28 7.95 -19.00
N LEU A 13 -24.30 8.88 -18.04
CA LEU A 13 -23.10 9.60 -17.59
C LEU A 13 -21.94 8.62 -17.29
N ARG A 14 -22.29 7.42 -16.80
CA ARG A 14 -21.36 6.32 -16.57
C ARG A 14 -20.69 5.84 -17.86
N ASN A 15 -21.43 5.65 -18.95
CA ASN A 15 -20.88 5.25 -20.25
C ASN A 15 -20.00 6.35 -20.86
N LEU A 16 -20.38 7.62 -20.69
CA LEU A 16 -19.60 8.74 -21.19
C LEU A 16 -18.27 8.89 -20.44
N LEU A 17 -18.29 8.72 -19.11
CA LEU A 17 -17.08 8.69 -18.29
C LEU A 17 -16.21 7.47 -18.60
N LEU A 18 -16.81 6.28 -18.74
CA LEU A 18 -16.10 5.06 -19.17
C LEU A 18 -15.40 5.26 -20.51
N ASN A 19 -16.12 5.72 -21.53
CA ASN A 19 -15.57 5.97 -22.85
C ASN A 19 -14.45 7.02 -22.81
N ARG A 20 -14.60 8.06 -21.99
CA ARG A 20 -13.56 9.09 -21.84
C ARG A 20 -12.32 8.56 -21.12
N CYS A 21 -12.49 7.79 -20.04
CA CYS A 21 -11.41 7.14 -19.31
C CYS A 21 -10.67 6.12 -20.18
N GLN A 22 -11.41 5.32 -20.93
CA GLN A 22 -10.86 4.34 -21.85
C GLN A 22 -10.09 5.01 -22.98
N LYS A 23 -10.64 6.06 -23.60
CA LYS A 23 -9.93 6.85 -24.60
C LYS A 23 -8.65 7.46 -24.05
N GLU A 24 -8.67 8.03 -22.84
CA GLU A 24 -7.43 8.54 -22.22
C GLU A 24 -6.39 7.44 -21.96
N PHE A 25 -6.82 6.22 -21.60
CA PHE A 25 -5.92 5.09 -21.38
C PHE A 25 -5.34 4.54 -22.70
N GLU A 26 -6.15 4.47 -23.76
CA GLU A 26 -5.74 3.97 -25.07
C GLU A 26 -4.85 4.98 -25.81
N THR A 27 -5.19 6.27 -25.77
CA THR A 27 -4.36 7.35 -26.33
C THR A 27 -2.99 7.43 -25.66
N GLN A 28 -2.85 6.99 -24.40
CA GLN A 28 -1.55 6.84 -23.75
C GLN A 28 -0.63 5.87 -24.49
N ASN A 29 -1.20 4.75 -24.97
CA ASN A 29 -0.46 3.69 -25.67
C ASN A 29 -0.03 4.16 -27.06
N GLU A 30 -0.91 4.87 -27.77
CA GLU A 30 -0.62 5.50 -29.06
C GLU A 30 0.48 6.56 -28.94
N TYR A 31 0.45 7.35 -27.87
CA TYR A 31 1.47 8.37 -27.59
C TYR A 31 2.85 7.74 -27.34
N GLU A 32 2.89 6.65 -26.56
CA GLU A 32 4.12 5.91 -26.25
C GLU A 32 4.74 5.30 -27.53
N GLN A 33 3.91 4.77 -28.43
CA GLN A 33 4.35 4.29 -29.75
C GLN A 33 4.86 5.42 -30.66
N ALA A 34 4.10 6.53 -30.78
CA ALA A 34 4.48 7.67 -31.60
C ALA A 34 5.80 8.30 -31.14
N LEU A 35 6.06 8.28 -29.84
CA LEU A 35 7.29 8.78 -29.27
C LEU A 35 8.47 7.85 -29.54
N LEU A 36 8.28 6.53 -29.45
CA LEU A 36 9.29 5.54 -29.82
C LEU A 36 9.68 5.65 -31.31
N GLU A 37 8.71 5.95 -32.18
CA GLU A 37 8.98 6.24 -33.59
C GLU A 37 9.78 7.53 -33.79
N LYS A 38 9.44 8.61 -33.08
CA LYS A 38 10.23 9.85 -33.10
C LYS A 38 11.68 9.64 -32.64
N GLN A 39 11.89 8.77 -31.67
CA GLN A 39 13.23 8.44 -31.17
C GLN A 39 14.08 7.65 -32.20
N LYS A 40 13.43 6.88 -33.08
CA LYS A 40 14.11 6.15 -34.18
C LYS A 40 14.53 7.08 -35.33
N GLN A 41 13.95 8.28 -35.43
CA GLN A 41 14.26 9.28 -36.47
C GLN A 41 15.50 10.13 -36.16
N PHE A 42 16.33 9.75 -35.20
CA PHE A 42 17.60 10.44 -34.90
C PHE A 42 18.75 10.15 -35.88
N LYS A 43 18.52 9.31 -36.90
CA LYS A 43 19.52 9.01 -37.92
C LYS A 43 19.81 10.27 -38.76
N GLY A 44 21.09 10.63 -38.86
CA GLY A 44 21.56 11.73 -39.72
C GLY A 44 21.65 13.11 -39.05
N LEU A 45 21.19 13.27 -37.81
CA LEU A 45 21.27 14.56 -37.08
C LEU A 45 22.66 14.78 -36.45
N SER A 46 23.09 16.05 -36.39
CA SER A 46 24.29 16.45 -35.65
C SER A 46 24.12 16.21 -34.15
N ALA A 47 25.23 16.16 -33.41
CA ALA A 47 25.20 15.93 -31.96
C ALA A 47 24.32 16.97 -31.21
N LYS A 48 24.32 18.23 -31.65
CA LYS A 48 23.55 19.30 -31.02
C LYS A 48 22.05 19.17 -31.28
N GLU A 49 21.65 18.86 -32.51
CA GLU A 49 20.23 18.65 -32.87
C GLU A 49 19.68 17.37 -32.23
N ARG A 50 20.51 16.34 -32.10
CA ARG A 50 20.15 15.10 -31.42
C ARG A 50 19.91 15.33 -29.92
N GLN A 51 20.71 16.20 -29.29
CA GLN A 51 20.52 16.60 -27.91
C GLN A 51 19.22 17.39 -27.69
N ILE A 52 18.96 18.41 -28.53
CA ILE A 52 17.73 19.22 -28.45
C ILE A 52 16.49 18.34 -28.60
N ARG A 53 16.44 17.46 -29.61
CA ARG A 53 15.28 16.58 -29.78
C ARG A 53 15.15 15.55 -28.66
N LYS A 54 16.24 15.13 -28.04
CA LYS A 54 16.19 14.24 -26.88
C LYS A 54 15.54 14.95 -25.69
N GLU A 55 15.94 16.19 -25.42
CA GLU A 55 15.34 17.02 -24.37
C GLU A 55 13.84 17.28 -24.61
N GLU A 56 13.44 17.58 -25.86
CA GLU A 56 12.03 17.72 -26.23
C GLU A 56 11.22 16.44 -25.98
N ILE A 57 11.79 15.28 -26.33
CA ILE A 57 11.15 13.97 -26.09
C ILE A 57 11.04 13.69 -24.59
N ASP A 58 12.10 13.95 -23.82
CA ASP A 58 12.13 13.72 -22.37
C ASP A 58 11.13 14.64 -21.64
N GLU A 59 11.00 15.91 -22.05
CA GLU A 59 9.99 16.83 -21.52
C GLU A 59 8.58 16.38 -21.86
N ALA A 60 8.35 15.96 -23.11
CA ALA A 60 7.06 15.45 -23.58
C ALA A 60 6.65 14.17 -22.83
N LEU A 61 7.60 13.29 -22.51
CA LEU A 61 7.41 12.13 -21.64
C LEU A 61 7.03 12.54 -20.23
N ALA A 62 7.82 13.42 -19.61
CA ALA A 62 7.59 13.85 -18.24
C ALA A 62 6.23 14.55 -18.07
N LYS A 63 5.80 15.33 -19.07
CA LYS A 63 4.47 15.96 -19.08
C LYS A 63 3.36 14.92 -19.18
N ASN A 64 3.50 13.97 -20.09
CA ASN A 64 2.49 12.94 -20.30
C ASN A 64 2.37 12.00 -19.09
N LYS A 65 3.50 11.61 -18.50
CA LYS A 65 3.56 10.79 -17.29
C LYS A 65 2.87 11.48 -16.11
N ARG A 66 3.14 12.78 -15.88
CA ARG A 66 2.45 13.56 -14.82
C ARG A 66 0.93 13.55 -14.98
N ARG A 67 0.44 13.72 -16.21
CA ARG A 67 -1.01 13.64 -16.51
C ARG A 67 -1.56 12.25 -16.20
N MET A 68 -0.88 11.19 -16.64
CA MET A 68 -1.28 9.81 -16.37
C MET A 68 -1.38 9.50 -14.87
N LEU A 69 -0.38 9.92 -14.07
CA LEU A 69 -0.40 9.71 -12.61
C LEU A 69 -1.54 10.50 -11.93
N GLY A 70 -1.87 11.68 -12.43
CA GLY A 70 -3.06 12.43 -12.00
C GLY A 70 -4.37 11.68 -12.32
N ASN A 71 -4.47 11.12 -13.53
CA ASN A 71 -5.62 10.35 -13.96
C ASN A 71 -5.82 9.08 -13.10
N ILE A 72 -4.75 8.43 -12.63
CA ILE A 72 -4.85 7.24 -11.77
C ILE A 72 -5.48 7.56 -10.41
N LYS A 73 -5.16 8.72 -9.84
CA LYS A 73 -5.82 9.17 -8.60
C LYS A 73 -7.31 9.42 -8.84
N PHE A 74 -7.64 10.10 -9.93
CA PHE A 74 -9.03 10.34 -10.32
C PHE A 74 -9.80 9.04 -10.59
N LEU A 75 -9.12 8.04 -11.17
CA LEU A 75 -9.69 6.72 -11.43
C LEU A 75 -10.12 6.02 -10.14
N GLY A 76 -9.33 6.12 -9.06
CA GLY A 76 -9.71 5.61 -7.75
C GLY A 76 -11.03 6.20 -7.24
N GLU A 77 -11.21 7.50 -7.39
CA GLU A 77 -12.45 8.20 -7.01
C GLU A 77 -13.65 7.77 -7.88
N LEU A 78 -13.45 7.62 -9.19
CA LEU A 78 -14.49 7.13 -10.10
C LEU A 78 -14.90 5.68 -9.80
N PHE A 79 -13.95 4.84 -9.38
CA PHE A 79 -14.24 3.45 -9.01
C PHE A 79 -15.07 3.37 -7.72
N LYS A 80 -14.79 4.22 -6.73
CA LYS A 80 -15.61 4.34 -5.51
C LYS A 80 -17.07 4.71 -5.81
N LEU A 81 -17.29 5.54 -6.82
CA LEU A 81 -18.63 5.90 -7.30
C LEU A 81 -19.31 4.79 -8.13
N LYS A 82 -18.69 3.60 -8.21
CA LYS A 82 -19.11 2.44 -9.01
C LYS A 82 -19.34 2.82 -10.48
N LEU A 83 -18.63 3.83 -10.99
CA LEU A 83 -18.73 4.28 -12.38
C LEU A 83 -17.81 3.49 -13.31
N LEU A 84 -16.77 2.86 -12.76
CA LEU A 84 -15.83 2.02 -13.49
C LEU A 84 -16.02 0.54 -13.13
N THR A 85 -15.61 -0.32 -14.06
CA THR A 85 -15.57 -1.78 -13.84
C THR A 85 -14.21 -2.18 -13.26
N GLU A 86 -14.18 -3.21 -12.42
CA GLU A 86 -12.95 -3.78 -11.83
C GLU A 86 -11.85 -4.09 -12.86
N ASN A 87 -12.23 -4.56 -14.05
CA ASN A 87 -11.26 -4.90 -15.10
C ASN A 87 -10.35 -3.73 -15.50
N ILE A 88 -10.90 -2.53 -15.69
CA ILE A 88 -10.12 -1.34 -16.07
C ILE A 88 -9.11 -0.99 -14.99
N VAL A 89 -9.50 -1.15 -13.73
CA VAL A 89 -8.64 -0.86 -12.59
C VAL A 89 -7.51 -1.88 -12.48
N HIS A 90 -7.80 -3.16 -12.68
CA HIS A 90 -6.79 -4.21 -12.73
C HIS A 90 -5.77 -3.99 -13.86
N ASP A 91 -6.21 -3.55 -15.04
CA ASP A 91 -5.30 -3.20 -16.14
C ASP A 91 -4.36 -2.05 -15.75
N CYS A 92 -4.88 -1.06 -15.01
CA CYS A 92 -4.07 0.04 -14.49
C CYS A 92 -3.03 -0.43 -13.47
N VAL A 93 -3.42 -1.29 -12.51
CA VAL A 93 -2.49 -1.89 -11.54
C VAL A 93 -1.37 -2.66 -12.25
N LEU A 94 -1.74 -3.49 -13.23
CA LEU A 94 -0.77 -4.27 -14.00
C LEU A 94 0.17 -3.38 -14.82
N LYS A 95 -0.34 -2.31 -15.43
CA LYS A 95 0.49 -1.35 -16.17
C LYS A 95 1.50 -0.65 -15.26
N LEU A 96 1.10 -0.26 -14.06
CA LEU A 96 1.98 0.37 -13.08
C LEU A 96 3.06 -0.58 -12.56
N LEU A 97 2.71 -1.84 -12.28
CA LEU A 97 3.67 -2.87 -11.89
C LEU A 97 4.70 -3.15 -12.99
N ARG A 98 4.27 -3.19 -14.26
CA ARG A 98 5.16 -3.41 -15.40
C ARG A 98 6.12 -2.25 -15.64
N ALA A 99 5.70 -1.02 -15.38
CA ALA A 99 6.57 0.15 -15.50
C ALA A 99 7.73 0.08 -14.49
N GLY A 100 7.46 -0.35 -13.25
CA GLY A 100 8.47 -0.67 -12.24
C GLY A 100 9.31 0.51 -11.73
N ASP A 101 9.06 1.72 -12.22
CA ASP A 101 9.71 2.94 -11.74
C ASP A 101 9.05 3.44 -10.45
N GLU A 102 9.81 4.21 -9.65
CA GLU A 102 9.39 4.64 -8.31
C GLU A 102 8.06 5.39 -8.29
N GLU A 103 7.82 6.30 -9.24
CA GLU A 103 6.59 7.10 -9.27
C GLU A 103 5.35 6.24 -9.59
N SER A 104 5.52 5.27 -10.51
CA SER A 104 4.48 4.31 -10.87
C SER A 104 4.14 3.40 -9.68
N LEU A 105 5.15 2.90 -8.97
CA LEU A 105 4.96 2.08 -7.77
C LEU A 105 4.31 2.86 -6.63
N GLU A 106 4.72 4.10 -6.37
CA GLU A 106 4.06 4.95 -5.38
C GLU A 106 2.58 5.17 -5.72
N SER A 107 2.28 5.39 -6.99
CA SER A 107 0.90 5.65 -7.45
C SER A 107 0.04 4.40 -7.38
N MET A 108 0.61 3.24 -7.68
CA MET A 108 -0.05 1.94 -7.47
C MET A 108 -0.35 1.70 -5.99
N CYS A 109 0.61 1.93 -5.08
CA CYS A 109 0.37 1.80 -3.65
C CYS A 109 -0.79 2.71 -3.22
N LYS A 110 -0.78 4.00 -3.60
CA LYS A 110 -1.86 4.95 -3.28
C LYS A 110 -3.22 4.49 -3.82
N LEU A 111 -3.26 3.92 -5.02
CA LEU A 111 -4.48 3.35 -5.59
C LEU A 111 -4.98 2.17 -4.75
N LEU A 112 -4.12 1.20 -4.45
CA LEU A 112 -4.46 0.01 -3.66
C LEU A 112 -4.86 0.37 -2.22
N PHE A 113 -4.25 1.38 -1.60
CA PHE A 113 -4.70 1.91 -0.30
C PHE A 113 -6.15 2.43 -0.34
N THR A 114 -6.57 2.95 -1.50
CA THR A 114 -7.84 3.66 -1.64
C THR A 114 -8.99 2.74 -2.02
N ILE A 115 -8.71 1.72 -2.85
CA ILE A 115 -9.73 0.86 -3.47
C ILE A 115 -9.37 -0.64 -3.44
N GLY A 116 -8.31 -1.02 -2.72
CA GLY A 116 -7.81 -2.39 -2.71
C GLY A 116 -8.79 -3.41 -2.13
N GLU A 117 -9.54 -3.03 -1.09
CA GLU A 117 -10.60 -3.85 -0.50
C GLU A 117 -11.68 -4.20 -1.53
N ASP A 118 -12.19 -3.19 -2.24
CA ASP A 118 -13.19 -3.34 -3.30
C ASP A 118 -12.66 -4.17 -4.51
N LEU A 119 -11.33 -4.21 -4.72
CA LEU A 119 -10.70 -4.95 -5.82
C LEU A 119 -10.34 -6.40 -5.45
N ASP A 120 -10.19 -6.72 -4.16
CA ASP A 120 -9.78 -8.05 -3.69
C ASP A 120 -10.98 -8.96 -3.40
N SER A 121 -11.87 -9.07 -4.38
CA SER A 121 -13.00 -9.99 -4.33
C SER A 121 -12.56 -11.44 -4.55
N ASP A 122 -13.36 -12.41 -4.10
CA ASP A 122 -13.06 -13.85 -4.30
C ASP A 122 -12.80 -14.22 -5.76
N LYS A 123 -13.48 -13.54 -6.70
CA LYS A 123 -13.29 -13.73 -8.15
C LYS A 123 -11.97 -13.16 -8.66
N ALA A 124 -11.52 -12.05 -8.07
CA ALA A 124 -10.30 -11.34 -8.46
C ALA A 124 -9.06 -11.80 -7.67
N LYS A 125 -9.24 -12.56 -6.59
CA LYS A 125 -8.19 -13.05 -5.69
C LYS A 125 -6.97 -13.63 -6.42
N PRO A 126 -7.11 -14.48 -7.46
CA PRO A 126 -5.94 -14.99 -8.18
C PRO A 126 -5.12 -13.91 -8.89
N ARG A 127 -5.75 -12.83 -9.38
CA ARG A 127 -5.03 -11.69 -9.97
C ARG A 127 -4.33 -10.87 -8.89
N MET A 128 -5.03 -10.64 -7.77
CA MET A 128 -4.46 -9.92 -6.64
C MET A 128 -3.24 -10.65 -6.07
N ASP A 129 -3.29 -11.98 -5.94
CA ASP A 129 -2.13 -12.77 -5.51
C ASP A 129 -0.92 -12.57 -6.45
N GLN A 130 -1.15 -12.59 -7.76
CA GLN A 130 -0.08 -12.31 -8.74
C GLN A 130 0.51 -10.91 -8.62
N TYR A 131 -0.29 -9.89 -8.27
CA TYR A 131 0.22 -8.55 -8.04
C TYR A 131 1.10 -8.50 -6.79
N PHE A 132 0.64 -9.08 -5.69
CA PHE A 132 1.37 -9.06 -4.42
C PHE A 132 2.64 -9.93 -4.47
N ASP A 133 2.65 -11.01 -5.25
CA ASP A 133 3.86 -11.76 -5.56
C ASP A 133 4.90 -10.91 -6.30
N GLN A 134 4.46 -10.11 -7.28
CA GLN A 134 5.35 -9.18 -7.98
C GLN A 134 5.86 -8.08 -7.05
N ILE A 135 5.00 -7.52 -6.20
CA ILE A 135 5.38 -6.54 -5.18
C ILE A 135 6.44 -7.11 -4.25
N ASN A 136 6.25 -8.34 -3.75
CA ASN A 136 7.22 -9.00 -2.90
C ASN A 136 8.58 -9.21 -3.59
N ARG A 137 8.58 -9.57 -4.88
CA ARG A 137 9.83 -9.66 -5.67
C ARG A 137 10.53 -8.32 -5.77
N ILE A 138 9.80 -7.22 -5.97
CA ILE A 138 10.37 -5.86 -6.03
C ILE A 138 10.97 -5.47 -4.67
N ILE A 139 10.27 -5.77 -3.58
CA ILE A 139 10.76 -5.53 -2.21
C ILE A 139 12.07 -6.28 -1.97
N ILE A 140 12.14 -7.57 -2.33
CA ILE A 140 13.33 -8.42 -2.12
C ILE A 140 14.50 -7.96 -3.00
N ALA A 141 14.22 -7.48 -4.22
CA ALA A 141 15.25 -7.03 -5.13
C ALA A 141 15.96 -5.74 -4.67
N GLU A 142 15.31 -4.94 -3.81
CA GLU A 142 15.83 -3.69 -3.24
C GLU A 142 16.41 -2.71 -4.28
N LYS A 143 15.81 -2.68 -5.48
CA LYS A 143 16.25 -1.84 -6.61
C LYS A 143 15.62 -0.44 -6.65
N VAL A 144 14.74 -0.14 -5.71
CA VAL A 144 14.03 1.15 -5.58
C VAL A 144 14.34 1.77 -4.22
N SER A 145 14.09 3.06 -4.06
CA SER A 145 14.34 3.78 -2.83
C SER A 145 13.66 3.13 -1.62
N SER A 146 14.29 3.23 -0.44
CA SER A 146 13.73 2.67 0.80
C SER A 146 12.32 3.19 1.09
N ARG A 147 12.03 4.45 0.73
CA ARG A 147 10.68 5.03 0.83
C ARG A 147 9.65 4.20 0.06
N VAL A 148 9.93 3.86 -1.19
CA VAL A 148 9.02 3.04 -2.01
C VAL A 148 8.92 1.62 -1.44
N ILE A 149 10.04 1.03 -0.98
CA ILE A 149 10.03 -0.28 -0.33
C ILE A 149 9.11 -0.27 0.90
N PHE A 150 9.17 0.76 1.75
CA PHE A 150 8.26 0.91 2.88
C PHE A 150 6.80 1.00 2.43
N MET A 151 6.49 1.83 1.43
CA MET A 151 5.13 1.92 0.89
C MET A 151 4.61 0.58 0.33
N LEU A 152 5.48 -0.21 -0.30
CA LEU A 152 5.14 -1.54 -0.81
C LEU A 152 4.89 -2.53 0.34
N ARG A 153 5.70 -2.48 1.41
CA ARG A 153 5.48 -3.30 2.61
C ARG A 153 4.18 -2.93 3.31
N ASP A 154 3.88 -1.63 3.43
CA ASP A 154 2.67 -1.15 4.08
C ASP A 154 1.41 -1.65 3.35
N VAL A 155 1.41 -1.67 2.01
CA VAL A 155 0.26 -2.20 1.26
C VAL A 155 0.15 -3.74 1.36
N VAL A 156 1.28 -4.46 1.39
CA VAL A 156 1.32 -5.91 1.65
C VAL A 156 0.71 -6.23 3.00
N GLU A 157 1.11 -5.49 4.04
CA GLU A 157 0.58 -5.66 5.38
C GLU A 157 -0.91 -5.30 5.45
N LEU A 158 -1.34 -4.22 4.79
CA LEU A 158 -2.75 -3.84 4.72
C LEU A 158 -3.60 -4.99 4.17
N ARG A 159 -3.17 -5.64 3.08
CA ARG A 159 -3.89 -6.79 2.51
C ARG A 159 -3.89 -7.99 3.44
N GLN A 160 -2.77 -8.28 4.10
CA GLN A 160 -2.66 -9.37 5.08
C GLN A 160 -3.59 -9.16 6.28
N ASN A 161 -3.85 -7.90 6.63
CA ASN A 161 -4.80 -7.51 7.67
C ASN A 161 -6.22 -7.30 7.12
N GLU A 162 -6.59 -8.00 6.06
CA GLU A 162 -7.93 -7.98 5.44
C GLU A 162 -8.40 -6.55 5.10
N TRP A 163 -7.48 -5.72 4.60
CA TRP A 163 -7.72 -4.32 4.22
C TRP A 163 -8.14 -3.40 5.38
N VAL A 164 -8.03 -3.86 6.62
CA VAL A 164 -8.29 -3.04 7.80
C VAL A 164 -7.09 -2.16 8.08
N ALA A 165 -7.26 -0.85 7.88
CA ALA A 165 -6.24 0.13 8.21
C ALA A 165 -5.88 0.05 9.70
N ARG A 166 -4.58 0.20 10.01
CA ARG A 166 -4.10 0.25 11.39
C ARG A 166 -4.75 1.46 12.07
N ARG A 167 -5.56 1.24 13.11
CA ARG A 167 -6.29 2.32 13.82
C ARG A 167 -5.36 3.51 14.09
N GLU A 168 -5.76 4.71 13.66
CA GLU A 168 -4.98 5.96 13.80
C GLU A 168 -4.60 6.29 15.26
N GLY A 169 -5.20 5.65 16.26
CA GLY A 169 -4.86 5.79 17.67
C GLY A 169 -3.62 5.02 18.17
N HIS A 170 -2.91 4.29 17.31
CA HIS A 170 -1.65 3.62 17.67
C HIS A 170 -0.40 4.25 17.05
N TYR A 171 -0.53 5.45 16.49
CA TYR A 171 0.60 6.34 16.19
C TYR A 171 0.97 7.18 17.42
N ASN A 172 0.87 6.62 18.62
CA ASN A 172 1.89 6.96 19.60
C ASN A 172 3.11 6.17 19.15
N PRO A 173 4.23 6.82 18.73
CA PRO A 173 5.51 6.16 18.86
C PRO A 173 5.50 5.56 20.26
N LYS A 174 5.83 4.28 20.43
CA LYS A 174 6.20 3.83 21.78
C LYS A 174 7.31 4.79 22.17
N THR A 175 7.00 5.75 23.04
CA THR A 175 7.93 6.82 23.39
C THR A 175 9.19 6.11 23.85
N ILE A 176 10.35 6.67 23.53
CA ILE A 176 11.64 6.15 23.99
C ILE A 176 11.57 5.91 25.52
N GLU A 177 10.80 6.73 26.23
CA GLU A 177 10.40 6.57 27.64
C GLU A 177 9.74 5.21 27.97
N ALA A 178 8.74 4.76 27.20
CA ALA A 178 8.07 3.47 27.41
C ALA A 178 9.01 2.26 27.14
N GLN A 179 10.04 2.45 26.32
CA GLN A 179 11.10 1.44 26.15
C GLN A 179 12.11 1.48 27.29
N ILE A 180 12.48 2.67 27.78
CA ILE A 180 13.36 2.85 28.95
C ILE A 180 12.71 2.28 30.21
N GLU A 181 11.42 2.52 30.42
CA GLU A 181 10.67 2.02 31.57
C GLU A 181 10.63 0.49 31.58
N LYS A 182 10.31 -0.15 30.44
CA LYS A 182 10.40 -1.61 30.31
C LYS A 182 11.80 -2.15 30.54
N MET A 183 12.83 -1.44 30.09
CA MET A 183 14.23 -1.86 30.27
C MET A 183 14.68 -1.71 31.73
N GLN A 184 14.17 -0.70 32.45
CA GLN A 184 14.37 -0.51 33.89
C GLN A 184 13.61 -1.56 34.71
N GLU A 185 12.35 -1.84 34.38
CA GLU A 185 11.56 -2.91 35.00
C GLU A 185 12.23 -4.28 34.82
N GLN A 186 12.74 -4.57 33.62
CA GLN A 186 13.49 -5.80 33.36
C GLN A 186 14.81 -5.84 34.14
N ARG A 187 15.54 -4.72 34.29
CA ARG A 187 16.74 -4.67 35.16
C ARG A 187 16.40 -4.94 36.63
N LEU A 188 15.31 -4.36 37.13
CA LEU A 188 14.87 -4.54 38.51
C LEU A 188 14.39 -5.98 38.76
N ALA A 189 13.69 -6.59 37.81
CA ALA A 189 13.26 -7.99 37.88
C ALA A 189 14.44 -8.97 37.88
N VAL A 190 15.54 -8.65 37.19
CA VAL A 190 16.78 -9.44 37.22
C VAL A 190 17.56 -9.20 38.52
N GLN A 191 17.50 -7.99 39.11
CA GLN A 191 18.17 -7.67 40.38
C GLN A 191 17.47 -8.24 41.62
N PHE A 192 16.15 -8.36 41.60
CA PHE A 192 15.36 -8.89 42.71
C PHE A 192 14.49 -10.07 42.24
N PRO A 193 15.06 -11.28 42.08
CA PRO A 193 14.25 -12.46 41.83
C PRO A 193 13.42 -12.75 43.09
N VAL A 194 12.13 -12.43 43.04
CA VAL A 194 11.17 -12.77 44.09
C VAL A 194 11.13 -14.31 44.20
N MET A 195 11.80 -14.85 45.22
CA MET A 195 11.66 -16.25 45.59
C MET A 195 10.24 -16.49 46.06
N ASN A 196 9.43 -17.16 45.24
CA ASN A 196 8.20 -17.76 45.69
C ASN A 196 8.05 -19.16 45.11
N LYS A 197 8.70 -20.14 45.76
CA LYS A 197 8.39 -21.56 45.59
C LYS A 197 7.35 -21.95 46.64
N LYS A 198 6.07 -21.99 46.24
CA LYS A 198 5.08 -22.82 46.92
C LYS A 198 5.29 -24.27 46.50
N GLN A 199 5.67 -25.13 47.43
CA GLN A 199 5.42 -26.58 47.34
C GLN A 199 4.76 -27.04 48.65
N LYS A 200 3.51 -27.50 48.51
CA LYS A 200 2.75 -28.23 49.52
C LYS A 200 3.39 -29.61 49.75
N GLN A 201 3.53 -30.06 51.00
CA GLN A 201 3.30 -31.46 51.39
C GLN A 201 3.36 -31.69 52.93
N GLY A 202 2.28 -32.27 53.48
CA GLY A 202 2.28 -33.20 54.64
C GLY A 202 2.33 -32.63 56.07
N GLY A 203 1.44 -33.10 56.97
CA GLY A 203 1.31 -32.68 58.39
C GLY A 203 2.37 -33.27 59.35
N PRO A 204 2.16 -33.40 60.68
CA PRO A 204 0.98 -33.15 61.52
C PRO A 204 1.13 -31.98 62.52
N GLY A 205 0.03 -31.64 63.20
CA GLY A 205 -0.18 -30.40 63.95
C GLY A 205 0.81 -30.08 65.07
N ASN A 206 1.10 -28.79 65.21
CA ASN A 206 1.80 -28.23 66.36
C ASN A 206 0.78 -27.62 67.33
N ILE A 207 0.51 -28.33 68.42
CA ILE A 207 -0.48 -28.01 69.46
C ILE A 207 -0.18 -26.66 70.15
N MET A 208 1.02 -26.09 69.96
CA MET A 208 1.38 -24.74 70.42
C MET A 208 0.65 -23.61 69.69
N GLU A 209 0.35 -23.76 68.40
CA GLU A 209 -0.21 -22.67 67.60
C GLU A 209 -1.71 -22.43 67.90
N GLN A 210 -2.42 -23.49 68.30
CA GLN A 210 -3.82 -23.39 68.74
C GLN A 210 -3.97 -22.86 70.17
N ALA A 211 -2.96 -23.03 71.03
CA ALA A 211 -2.96 -22.49 72.39
C ALA A 211 -2.79 -20.96 72.41
N LEU A 212 -1.93 -20.43 71.52
CA LEU A 212 -1.70 -18.99 71.37
C LEU A 212 -2.94 -18.25 70.83
N TRP A 213 -3.72 -18.88 69.95
CA TRP A 213 -4.95 -18.27 69.41
C TRP A 213 -6.07 -18.10 70.45
N LYS A 214 -6.12 -18.95 71.50
CA LYS A 214 -7.12 -18.84 72.58
C LYS A 214 -6.74 -17.85 73.69
N MET A 215 -5.46 -17.54 73.88
CA MET A 215 -5.03 -16.57 74.90
C MET A 215 -5.19 -15.10 74.50
N GLN A 216 -5.36 -14.80 73.21
CA GLN A 216 -5.58 -13.43 72.73
C GLN A 216 -7.07 -13.04 72.59
N LYS A 217 -7.99 -13.86 73.11
CA LYS A 217 -9.43 -13.64 73.01
C LYS A 217 -10.18 -13.77 74.35
N ILE A 218 -9.57 -13.25 75.41
CA ILE A 218 -10.25 -12.78 76.64
C ILE A 218 -9.82 -11.33 76.86
#